data_AF-A0A947KMH2-F1
#
_entry.id   AF-A0A947KMH2-F1
#
_cell.length_a   1.000
_cell.length_b   1.000
_cell.length_c   1.000
_cell.angle_alpha   90.00
_cell.angle_beta   90.00
_cell.angle_gamma   90.00
#
_symmetry.space_group_name_H-M   'P 1'
#
loop_
_entity.id
_entity.type
_entity.pdbx_description
1 polymer ?
#
loop_
_entity_poly.entity_id
_entity_poly.type
_entity_poly.pdbx_seq_one_letter_code
_entity_poly.pdbx_strand_id
1 'polypeptide(L)'
;MKQLFSVVKRIALFIILLIALSCTPEISVSVIVPESRLSKEKNPIQIYLLSPEEYTSIENVKTRNNAYFRTKLLSISDSLKVLKSAYNSISSQLSSTLENCSTLMQRLPIEYCSKVDAAPVQIAKYGDVWQLSASINNNGIDDIWGLVLSAKYKDNVIINHKEYSIFLQPNQRYLFNAINFDLSNNIPLQYSMSTYPGGLNKMLEEALTIEVDSVMSMFSSSTSDCVNKTVRLEQDLETIGITIDVYSEQAAEYLDDAIIKPVNRILQENLRRVEHKSITTVKDTIIFKELTRGGYHLLVYSDIKADSTQYVIPVDLTQANQATVNIGKYSPNLFFLNKDRFLARIPRFFNQ
;
A
#
# COMPACT_ATOMS: atom_id res chain seq x y z
N MET A 1 -18.69 -68.57 69.84
CA MET A 1 -17.25 -68.26 69.60
C MET A 1 -16.87 -68.05 68.12
N LYS A 2 -17.42 -68.80 67.13
CA LYS A 2 -17.02 -68.66 65.72
C LYS A 2 -17.38 -67.32 65.04
N GLN A 3 -18.51 -66.68 65.39
CA GLN A 3 -18.93 -65.40 64.81
C GLN A 3 -18.06 -64.22 65.30
N LEU A 4 -17.65 -64.21 66.57
CA LEU A 4 -16.81 -63.13 67.13
C LEU A 4 -15.43 -63.09 66.45
N PHE A 5 -14.83 -64.26 66.19
CA PHE A 5 -13.56 -64.39 65.49
C PHE A 5 -13.63 -63.90 64.02
N SER A 6 -14.76 -64.09 63.35
CA SER A 6 -15.00 -63.60 61.98
C SER A 6 -15.11 -62.07 61.94
N VAL A 7 -15.82 -61.47 62.90
CA VAL A 7 -15.99 -60.02 63.01
C VAL A 7 -14.66 -59.33 63.34
N VAL A 8 -13.89 -59.85 64.30
CA VAL A 8 -12.58 -59.29 64.66
C VAL A 8 -11.58 -59.38 63.49
N LYS A 9 -11.57 -60.50 62.73
CA LYS A 9 -10.75 -60.62 61.52
C LYS A 9 -11.14 -59.60 60.44
N ARG A 10 -12.44 -59.36 60.23
CA ARG A 10 -12.91 -58.36 59.26
C ARG A 10 -12.55 -56.93 59.69
N ILE A 11 -12.69 -56.61 60.97
CA ILE A 11 -12.31 -55.29 61.51
C ILE A 11 -10.80 -55.08 61.40
N ALA A 12 -9.98 -56.07 61.76
CA ALA A 12 -8.53 -55.99 61.61
C ALA A 12 -8.10 -55.80 60.14
N LEU A 13 -8.74 -56.53 59.21
CA LEU A 13 -8.50 -56.35 57.77
C LEU A 13 -8.87 -54.94 57.30
N PHE A 14 -9.98 -54.39 57.80
CA PHE A 14 -10.44 -53.04 57.47
C PHE A 14 -9.50 -51.94 58.02
N ILE A 15 -9.00 -52.12 59.25
CA ILE A 15 -8.03 -51.22 59.88
C ILE A 15 -6.68 -51.27 59.13
N ILE A 16 -6.21 -52.47 58.75
CA ILE A 16 -4.98 -52.62 57.96
C ILE A 16 -5.14 -51.96 56.58
N LEU A 17 -6.31 -52.10 55.95
CA LEU A 17 -6.62 -51.44 54.68
C LEU A 17 -6.63 -49.90 54.83
N LEU A 18 -7.23 -49.38 55.91
CA LEU A 18 -7.24 -47.95 56.24
C LEU A 18 -5.84 -47.40 56.52
N ILE A 19 -5.02 -48.14 57.28
CA ILE A 19 -3.63 -47.74 57.56
C ILE A 19 -2.79 -47.77 56.28
N ALA A 20 -2.95 -48.79 55.43
CA ALA A 20 -2.28 -48.87 54.14
C ALA A 20 -2.71 -47.74 53.18
N LEU A 21 -4.00 -47.34 53.21
CA LEU A 21 -4.52 -46.18 52.48
C LEU A 21 -4.03 -44.84 53.05
N SER A 22 -3.71 -44.76 54.34
CA SER A 22 -3.14 -43.57 54.99
C SER A 22 -1.62 -43.41 54.80
N CYS A 23 -0.94 -44.44 54.26
CA CYS A 23 0.50 -44.48 53.99
C CYS A 23 0.81 -44.41 52.49
N THR A 24 -0.09 -43.86 51.67
CA THR A 24 0.26 -43.53 50.28
C THR A 24 1.30 -42.39 50.31
N PRO A 25 2.48 -42.59 49.71
CA PRO A 25 3.50 -41.55 49.70
C PRO A 25 2.96 -40.32 48.99
N GLU A 26 3.00 -39.17 49.68
CA GLU A 26 2.54 -37.88 49.16
C GLU A 26 3.33 -37.52 47.89
N ILE A 27 2.64 -37.48 46.75
CA ILE A 27 3.27 -37.18 45.48
C ILE A 27 3.47 -35.67 45.37
N SER A 28 4.69 -35.23 45.09
CA SER A 28 5.02 -33.81 45.07
C SER A 28 6.07 -33.42 44.02
N VAL A 29 6.03 -32.15 43.64
CA VAL A 29 7.03 -31.52 42.75
C VAL A 29 7.62 -30.33 43.47
N SER A 30 8.94 -30.31 43.62
CA SER A 30 9.71 -29.16 44.11
C SER A 30 10.28 -28.38 42.93
N VAL A 31 10.02 -27.08 42.87
CA VAL A 31 10.45 -26.18 41.80
C VAL A 31 11.46 -25.19 42.37
N ILE A 32 12.69 -25.23 41.87
CA ILE A 32 13.78 -24.35 42.27
C ILE A 32 13.90 -23.22 41.25
N VAL A 33 13.71 -21.98 41.72
CA VAL A 33 13.89 -20.76 40.93
C VAL A 33 15.26 -20.15 41.25
N PRO A 34 16.23 -20.14 40.31
CA PRO A 34 17.56 -19.59 40.58
C PRO A 34 17.53 -18.07 40.75
N GLU A 35 18.39 -17.56 41.63
CA GLU A 35 18.54 -16.13 41.90
C GLU A 35 18.91 -15.31 40.66
N SER A 36 19.71 -15.88 39.76
CA SER A 36 20.10 -15.22 38.50
C SER A 36 18.93 -14.90 37.56
N ARG A 37 17.77 -15.53 37.80
CA ARG A 37 16.52 -15.27 37.08
C ARG A 37 15.63 -14.28 37.82
N LEU A 38 15.63 -14.32 39.16
CA LEU A 38 14.94 -13.35 40.03
C LEU A 38 15.59 -11.96 40.02
N SER A 39 16.92 -11.88 40.00
CA SER A 39 17.66 -10.62 40.18
C SER A 39 17.57 -9.66 38.99
N LYS A 40 17.03 -10.11 37.85
CA LYS A 40 16.88 -9.29 36.64
C LYS A 40 15.46 -8.76 36.44
N GLU A 41 14.49 -9.21 37.23
CA GLU A 41 13.08 -8.99 36.92
C GLU A 41 12.38 -8.24 38.07
N LYS A 42 11.74 -7.12 37.72
CA LYS A 42 10.97 -6.30 38.69
C LYS A 42 9.60 -6.91 39.03
N ASN A 43 9.18 -7.95 38.31
CA ASN A 43 7.85 -8.53 38.40
C ASN A 43 7.86 -9.85 39.20
N PRO A 44 6.78 -10.17 39.94
CA PRO A 44 6.64 -11.46 40.59
C PRO A 44 6.63 -12.61 39.58
N ILE A 45 7.30 -13.71 39.92
CA ILE A 45 7.34 -14.92 39.10
C ILE A 45 6.08 -15.73 39.36
N GLN A 46 5.34 -15.99 38.30
CA GLN A 46 4.15 -16.84 38.25
C GLN A 46 4.56 -18.27 37.90
N ILE A 47 4.10 -19.25 38.68
CA ILE A 47 4.44 -20.66 38.52
C ILE A 47 3.13 -21.47 38.50
N TYR A 48 2.92 -22.23 37.44
CA TYR A 48 1.74 -23.09 37.25
C TYR A 48 2.20 -24.50 36.96
N LEU A 49 1.59 -25.49 37.62
CA LEU A 49 1.76 -26.90 37.30
C LEU A 49 0.49 -27.40 36.61
N LEU A 50 0.59 -27.60 35.30
CA LEU A 50 -0.53 -27.96 34.44
C LEU A 50 -0.61 -29.49 34.33
N SER A 51 -1.78 -30.05 34.59
CA SER A 51 -2.12 -31.42 34.23
C SER A 51 -2.10 -31.62 32.70
N PRO A 52 -2.06 -32.87 32.20
CA PRO A 52 -2.09 -33.14 30.76
C PRO A 52 -3.29 -32.53 30.05
N GLU A 53 -4.47 -32.57 30.68
CA GLU A 53 -5.72 -32.06 30.13
C GLU A 53 -5.71 -30.54 30.06
N GLU A 54 -5.28 -29.86 31.13
CA GLU A 54 -5.15 -28.40 31.16
C GLU A 54 -4.12 -27.92 30.14
N TYR A 55 -2.96 -28.58 30.06
CA TYR A 55 -1.93 -28.24 29.08
C TYR A 55 -2.43 -28.43 27.64
N THR A 56 -3.09 -29.55 27.34
CA THR A 56 -3.67 -29.83 26.03
C THR A 56 -4.74 -28.79 25.66
N SER A 57 -5.60 -28.41 26.61
CA SER A 57 -6.61 -27.36 26.43
C SER A 57 -5.96 -26.03 26.04
N ILE A 58 -4.90 -25.62 26.75
CA ILE A 58 -4.22 -24.35 26.47
C ILE A 58 -3.44 -24.40 25.15
N GLU A 59 -2.77 -25.51 24.83
CA GLU A 59 -2.09 -25.68 23.54
C GLU A 59 -3.08 -25.64 22.36
N ASN A 60 -4.29 -26.18 22.51
CA ASN A 60 -5.36 -26.05 21.53
C ASN A 60 -5.78 -24.59 21.31
N VAL A 61 -5.90 -23.81 22.40
CA VAL A 61 -6.17 -22.36 22.33
C VAL A 61 -5.05 -21.64 21.59
N LYS A 62 -3.78 -21.91 21.92
CA LYS A 62 -2.62 -21.31 21.23
C LYS A 62 -2.61 -21.63 19.74
N THR A 63 -2.86 -22.89 19.38
CA THR A 63 -2.85 -23.35 17.99
C THR A 63 -3.94 -22.68 17.16
N ARG A 64 -5.19 -22.64 17.65
CA ARG A 64 -6.32 -21.98 16.97
C ARG A 64 -6.07 -20.50 16.76
N ASN A 65 -5.52 -19.83 17.78
CA ASN A 65 -5.23 -18.40 17.70
C ASN A 65 -4.04 -18.06 16.80
N ASN A 66 -3.02 -18.91 16.75
CA ASN A 66 -1.94 -18.78 15.77
C ASN A 66 -2.45 -18.95 14.34
N ALA A 67 -3.39 -19.87 14.10
CA ALA A 67 -4.05 -20.00 12.81
C ALA A 67 -4.83 -18.72 12.44
N TYR A 68 -5.62 -18.19 13.39
CA TYR A 68 -6.34 -16.94 13.20
C TYR A 68 -5.42 -15.74 12.91
N PHE A 69 -4.30 -15.61 13.64
CA PHE A 69 -3.26 -14.60 13.38
C PHE A 69 -2.75 -14.67 11.95
N ARG A 70 -2.39 -15.88 11.49
CA ARG A 70 -1.90 -16.08 10.11
C ARG A 70 -2.93 -15.68 9.08
N THR A 71 -4.20 -16.04 9.28
CA THR A 71 -5.29 -15.63 8.37
C THR A 71 -5.40 -14.12 8.29
N LYS A 72 -5.38 -13.42 9.42
CA LYS A 72 -5.47 -11.94 9.44
C LYS A 72 -4.25 -11.28 8.78
N LEU A 73 -3.05 -11.80 9.04
CA LEU A 73 -1.84 -11.31 8.41
C LEU A 73 -1.89 -11.48 6.87
N LEU A 74 -2.38 -12.63 6.40
CA LEU A 74 -2.60 -12.87 4.97
C LEU A 74 -3.59 -11.87 4.39
N SER A 75 -4.72 -11.62 5.06
CA SER A 75 -5.70 -10.62 4.58
C SER A 75 -5.13 -9.21 4.45
N ILE A 76 -4.27 -8.78 5.39
CA ILE A 76 -3.59 -7.48 5.32
C ILE A 76 -2.62 -7.47 4.13
N SER A 77 -1.79 -8.51 3.99
CA SER A 77 -0.87 -8.68 2.86
C SER A 77 -1.60 -8.63 1.52
N ASP A 78 -2.70 -9.37 1.37
CA ASP A 78 -3.47 -9.42 0.13
C ASP A 78 -4.10 -8.06 -0.20
N SER A 79 -4.60 -7.35 0.82
CA SER A 79 -5.13 -5.99 0.66
C SER A 79 -4.06 -5.03 0.15
N LEU A 80 -2.86 -5.07 0.73
CA LEU A 80 -1.74 -4.22 0.29
C LEU A 80 -1.22 -4.61 -1.10
N LYS A 81 -1.24 -5.90 -1.46
CA LYS A 81 -0.93 -6.35 -2.83
C LYS A 81 -1.92 -5.81 -3.85
N VAL A 82 -3.21 -5.84 -3.54
CA VAL A 82 -4.26 -5.27 -4.40
C VAL A 82 -4.06 -3.77 -4.59
N LEU A 83 -3.81 -3.04 -3.49
CA LEU A 83 -3.54 -1.60 -3.54
C LEU A 83 -2.28 -1.27 -4.37
N LYS A 84 -1.19 -2.01 -4.18
CA LYS A 84 0.05 -1.83 -4.94
C LYS A 84 -0.12 -2.14 -6.43
N SER A 85 -0.93 -3.15 -6.76
CA SER A 85 -1.28 -3.47 -8.14
C SER A 85 -2.09 -2.33 -8.78
N ALA A 86 -3.08 -1.79 -8.06
CA ALA A 86 -3.85 -0.63 -8.51
C ALA A 86 -2.96 0.61 -8.72
N TYR A 87 -2.07 0.90 -7.77
CA TYR A 87 -1.08 1.97 -7.87
C TYR A 87 -0.24 1.85 -9.14
N ASN A 88 0.35 0.66 -9.38
CA ASN A 88 1.18 0.42 -10.55
C ASN A 88 0.39 0.55 -11.87
N SER A 89 -0.87 0.10 -11.88
CA SER A 89 -1.76 0.23 -13.03
C SER A 89 -2.03 1.70 -13.37
N ILE A 90 -2.36 2.53 -12.37
CA ILE A 90 -2.62 3.95 -12.55
C ILE A 90 -1.34 4.69 -12.96
N SER A 91 -0.19 4.33 -12.37
CA SER A 91 1.11 4.90 -12.73
C SER A 91 1.47 4.63 -14.20
N SER A 92 1.25 3.40 -14.67
CA SER A 92 1.43 3.05 -16.08
C SER A 92 0.49 3.84 -17.00
N GLN A 93 -0.78 3.96 -16.60
CA GLN A 93 -1.77 4.76 -17.34
C GLN A 93 -1.40 6.25 -17.39
N LEU A 94 -0.87 6.80 -16.30
CA LEU A 94 -0.39 8.18 -16.23
C LEU A 94 0.77 8.40 -17.20
N SER A 95 1.79 7.53 -17.17
CA SER A 95 2.93 7.60 -18.09
C SER A 95 2.50 7.57 -19.56
N SER A 96 1.61 6.63 -19.91
CA SER A 96 1.08 6.56 -21.28
C SER A 96 0.23 7.79 -21.64
N THR A 97 -0.56 8.30 -20.71
CA THR A 97 -1.38 9.51 -20.94
C THR A 97 -0.49 10.73 -21.15
N LEU A 98 0.57 10.91 -20.34
CA LEU A 98 1.54 12.00 -20.50
C LEU A 98 2.26 11.95 -21.86
N GLU A 99 2.69 10.76 -22.30
CA GLU A 99 3.31 10.58 -23.61
C GLU A 99 2.34 10.92 -24.75
N ASN A 100 1.09 10.49 -24.63
CA ASN A 100 0.03 10.83 -25.58
C ASN A 100 -0.27 12.34 -25.60
N CYS A 101 -0.35 13.01 -24.44
CA CYS A 101 -0.54 14.45 -24.36
C CYS A 101 0.63 15.21 -25.00
N SER A 102 1.87 14.79 -24.74
CA SER A 102 3.06 15.39 -25.36
C SER A 102 3.05 15.24 -26.87
N THR A 103 2.72 14.03 -27.36
CA THR A 103 2.61 13.77 -28.81
C THR A 103 1.52 14.61 -29.45
N LEU A 104 0.36 14.73 -28.79
CA LEU A 104 -0.73 15.58 -29.25
C LEU A 104 -0.31 17.04 -29.33
N MET A 105 0.30 17.59 -28.28
CA MET A 105 0.80 18.97 -28.25
C MET A 105 1.81 19.29 -29.36
N GLN A 106 2.65 18.32 -29.75
CA GLN A 106 3.60 18.50 -30.86
C GLN A 106 2.93 18.51 -32.22
N ARG A 107 1.81 17.80 -32.40
CA ARG A 107 1.10 17.69 -33.68
C ARG A 107 0.06 18.78 -33.90
N LEU A 108 -0.57 19.25 -32.84
CA LEU A 108 -1.63 20.25 -32.88
C LEU A 108 -1.30 21.50 -33.69
N PRO A 109 -0.10 22.11 -33.61
CA PRO A 109 0.27 23.26 -34.45
C PRO A 109 0.05 23.06 -35.95
N ILE A 110 0.25 21.84 -36.45
CA ILE A 110 0.13 21.52 -37.88
C ILE A 110 -1.27 20.97 -38.18
N GLU A 111 -1.79 20.06 -37.36
CA GLU A 111 -3.13 19.48 -37.56
C GLU A 111 -4.22 20.54 -37.51
N TYR A 112 -4.04 21.56 -36.67
CA TYR A 112 -4.97 22.67 -36.51
C TYR A 112 -4.99 23.64 -37.70
N CYS A 113 -3.99 23.62 -38.60
CA CYS A 113 -4.02 24.42 -39.84
C CYS A 113 -5.28 24.15 -40.67
N SER A 114 -5.77 22.90 -40.66
CA SER A 114 -7.02 22.50 -41.34
C SER A 114 -8.28 23.17 -40.79
N LYS A 115 -8.19 23.87 -39.65
CA LYS A 115 -9.27 24.62 -39.00
C LYS A 115 -9.18 26.12 -39.25
N VAL A 116 -8.19 26.57 -40.01
CA VAL A 116 -7.98 27.98 -40.33
C VAL A 116 -8.19 28.17 -41.82
N ASP A 117 -9.18 28.98 -42.18
CA ASP A 117 -9.37 29.39 -43.56
C ASP A 117 -8.52 30.63 -43.82
N ALA A 118 -7.70 30.61 -44.86
CA ALA A 118 -6.94 31.77 -45.33
C ALA A 118 -7.22 32.00 -46.81
N ALA A 119 -7.63 33.22 -47.17
CA ALA A 119 -7.91 33.58 -48.56
C ALA A 119 -7.29 34.94 -48.89
N PRO A 120 -6.72 35.10 -50.10
CA PRO A 120 -6.28 36.40 -50.58
C PRO A 120 -7.52 37.30 -50.84
N VAL A 121 -7.45 38.57 -50.44
CA VAL A 121 -8.58 39.51 -50.54
C VAL A 121 -8.27 40.68 -51.47
N GLN A 122 -7.04 41.17 -51.44
CA GLN A 122 -6.64 42.33 -52.23
C GLN A 122 -5.17 42.24 -52.58
N ILE A 123 -4.82 42.65 -53.79
CA ILE A 123 -3.44 42.92 -54.18
C ILE A 123 -3.33 44.37 -54.65
N ALA A 124 -2.29 45.06 -54.19
CA ALA A 124 -2.01 46.45 -54.55
C ALA A 124 -0.54 46.61 -54.96
N LYS A 125 -0.31 47.54 -55.89
CA LYS A 125 1.03 47.96 -56.32
C LYS A 125 1.19 49.46 -56.14
N TYR A 126 2.19 49.88 -55.38
CA TYR A 126 2.55 51.28 -55.15
C TYR A 126 4.01 51.50 -55.55
N GLY A 127 4.23 52.03 -56.76
CA GLY A 127 5.58 52.08 -57.34
C GLY A 127 6.16 50.67 -57.51
N ASP A 128 7.30 50.40 -56.88
CA ASP A 128 7.95 49.08 -56.88
C ASP A 128 7.45 48.14 -55.76
N VAL A 129 6.58 48.65 -54.87
CA VAL A 129 6.08 47.87 -53.74
C VAL A 129 4.82 47.09 -54.14
N TRP A 130 4.83 45.78 -53.89
CA TRP A 130 3.67 44.90 -54.06
C TRP A 130 3.19 44.37 -52.73
N GLN A 131 1.89 44.47 -52.48
CA GLN A 131 1.28 44.09 -51.22
C GLN A 131 0.07 43.20 -51.47
N LEU A 132 0.06 42.03 -50.83
CA LEU A 132 -1.09 41.11 -50.81
C LEU A 132 -1.68 41.09 -49.40
N SER A 133 -2.98 41.38 -49.33
CA SER A 133 -3.80 41.32 -48.11
C SER A 133 -4.58 40.01 -48.06
N ALA A 134 -4.61 39.39 -46.89
CA ALA A 134 -5.33 38.15 -46.63
C ALA A 134 -6.48 38.34 -45.64
N SER A 135 -7.56 37.56 -45.81
CA SER A 135 -8.57 37.31 -44.78
C SER A 135 -8.27 35.97 -44.14
N ILE A 136 -8.36 35.91 -42.81
CA ILE A 136 -8.15 34.69 -42.04
C ILE A 136 -9.30 34.49 -41.07
N ASN A 137 -9.79 33.25 -41.01
CA ASN A 137 -10.88 32.86 -40.13
C ASN A 137 -10.52 31.59 -39.35
N ASN A 138 -10.73 31.62 -38.03
CA ASN A 138 -10.51 30.47 -37.15
C ASN A 138 -11.83 29.73 -36.97
N ASN A 139 -12.00 28.59 -37.65
CA ASN A 139 -13.17 27.71 -37.51
C ASN A 139 -12.98 26.63 -36.43
N GLY A 140 -11.87 26.66 -35.70
CA GLY A 140 -11.60 25.70 -34.64
C GLY A 140 -12.20 26.13 -33.29
N ILE A 141 -11.73 25.50 -32.22
CA ILE A 141 -12.23 25.63 -30.84
C ILE A 141 -11.24 26.30 -29.87
N ASP A 142 -10.01 26.55 -30.33
CA ASP A 142 -8.94 27.19 -29.58
C ASP A 142 -8.65 28.59 -30.10
N ASP A 143 -8.26 29.48 -29.19
CA ASP A 143 -7.72 30.78 -29.53
C ASP A 143 -6.35 30.65 -30.20
N ILE A 144 -6.16 31.36 -31.30
CA ILE A 144 -4.87 31.43 -32.01
C ILE A 144 -4.16 32.72 -31.61
N TRP A 145 -2.86 32.64 -31.34
CA TRP A 145 -2.01 33.77 -30.93
C TRP A 145 -0.94 34.13 -31.98
N GLY A 146 -0.80 33.28 -33.00
CA GLY A 146 0.05 33.54 -34.14
C GLY A 146 -0.13 32.50 -35.23
N LEU A 147 0.29 32.84 -36.45
CA LEU A 147 0.28 31.95 -37.61
C LEU A 147 1.61 32.03 -38.35
N VAL A 148 2.01 30.90 -38.92
CA VAL A 148 3.06 30.84 -39.94
C VAL A 148 2.36 30.62 -41.27
N LEU A 149 2.58 31.54 -42.21
CA LEU A 149 1.88 31.56 -43.48
C LEU A 149 2.86 31.60 -44.66
N SER A 150 2.51 30.88 -45.70
CA SER A 150 3.18 30.95 -47.00
C SER A 150 2.25 31.55 -48.05
N ALA A 151 2.80 32.36 -48.94
CA ALA A 151 2.10 32.83 -50.13
C ALA A 151 2.62 32.05 -51.33
N LYS A 152 1.71 31.49 -52.11
CA LYS A 152 2.01 30.77 -53.34
C LYS A 152 1.44 31.51 -54.54
N TYR A 153 2.18 31.46 -55.63
CA TYR A 153 1.73 31.85 -56.95
C TYR A 153 1.61 30.61 -57.84
N LYS A 154 0.39 30.24 -58.18
CA LYS A 154 -0.01 28.94 -58.71
C LYS A 154 0.44 27.86 -57.72
N ASP A 155 1.55 27.20 -58.02
CA ASP A 155 2.15 26.16 -57.17
C ASP A 155 3.55 26.55 -56.65
N ASN A 156 4.06 27.72 -57.04
CA ASN A 156 5.38 28.18 -56.62
C ASN A 156 5.27 29.01 -55.34
N VAL A 157 5.98 28.62 -54.30
CA VAL A 157 6.10 29.41 -53.07
C VAL A 157 6.86 30.70 -53.39
N ILE A 158 6.21 31.85 -53.20
CA ILE A 158 6.79 33.18 -53.41
C ILE A 158 7.19 33.84 -52.08
N ILE A 159 6.50 33.50 -50.99
CA ILE A 159 6.91 33.82 -49.63
C ILE A 159 6.74 32.56 -48.82
N ASN A 160 7.80 32.17 -48.15
CA ASN A 160 7.88 30.91 -47.43
C ASN A 160 7.87 31.17 -45.91
N HIS A 161 6.96 30.51 -45.20
CA HIS A 161 6.93 30.40 -43.74
C HIS A 161 7.13 31.74 -42.99
N LYS A 162 6.30 32.74 -43.31
CA LYS A 162 6.35 34.02 -42.62
C LYS A 162 5.47 34.00 -41.37
N GLU A 163 6.08 34.31 -40.23
CA GLU A 163 5.38 34.38 -38.94
C GLU A 163 4.62 35.70 -38.79
N TYR A 164 3.42 35.60 -38.24
CA TYR A 164 2.54 36.72 -37.90
C TYR A 164 1.97 36.52 -36.50
N SER A 165 2.24 37.47 -35.60
CA SER A 165 1.62 37.50 -34.27
C SER A 165 0.22 38.11 -34.38
N ILE A 166 -0.81 37.29 -34.22
CA ILE A 166 -2.22 37.68 -34.39
C ILE A 166 -3.09 36.96 -33.37
N PHE A 167 -4.12 37.63 -32.85
CA PHE A 167 -5.08 36.98 -31.97
C PHE A 167 -6.39 36.68 -32.72
N LEU A 168 -6.74 35.41 -32.88
CA LEU A 168 -7.98 34.97 -33.53
C LEU A 168 -8.79 34.07 -32.60
N GLN A 169 -9.97 34.53 -32.20
CA GLN A 169 -10.88 33.72 -31.40
C GLN A 169 -11.67 32.72 -32.27
N PRO A 170 -12.11 31.58 -31.71
CA PRO A 170 -12.98 30.62 -32.36
C PRO A 170 -14.23 31.26 -32.99
N ASN A 171 -14.53 30.85 -34.22
CA ASN A 171 -15.74 31.21 -34.97
C ASN A 171 -15.98 32.72 -35.15
N GLN A 172 -14.95 33.55 -34.99
CA GLN A 172 -15.04 34.97 -35.28
C GLN A 172 -14.67 35.24 -36.74
N ARG A 173 -15.66 35.71 -37.50
CA ARG A 173 -15.45 36.32 -38.81
C ARG A 173 -14.90 37.74 -38.64
N TYR A 174 -13.63 37.87 -38.27
CA TYR A 174 -12.94 39.16 -38.37
C TYR A 174 -12.40 39.35 -39.79
N LEU A 175 -12.91 40.35 -40.49
CA LEU A 175 -12.24 40.95 -41.65
C LEU A 175 -11.09 41.81 -41.10
N PHE A 176 -10.01 41.17 -40.64
CA PHE A 176 -8.80 41.90 -40.34
C PHE A 176 -8.14 42.26 -41.67
N ASN A 177 -8.32 43.50 -42.12
CA ASN A 177 -7.48 44.03 -43.18
C ASN A 177 -6.06 44.12 -42.62
N ALA A 178 -5.17 43.28 -43.15
CA ALA A 178 -3.71 43.42 -43.21
C ALA A 178 -2.86 42.36 -42.50
N ILE A 179 -3.06 41.06 -42.76
CA ILE A 179 -1.86 40.25 -42.99
C ILE A 179 -1.36 40.63 -44.37
N ASN A 180 -0.25 41.37 -44.36
CA ASN A 180 0.35 41.91 -45.56
C ASN A 180 1.62 41.14 -45.92
N PHE A 181 1.56 40.56 -47.11
CA PHE A 181 2.70 39.96 -47.77
C PHE A 181 3.35 40.99 -48.68
N ASP A 182 4.64 41.26 -48.48
CA ASP A 182 5.44 42.08 -49.39
C ASP A 182 5.96 41.18 -50.52
N LEU A 183 5.37 41.34 -51.70
CA LEU A 183 5.69 40.52 -52.87
C LEU A 183 6.75 41.17 -53.78
N SER A 184 7.29 42.33 -53.41
CA SER A 184 8.08 43.20 -54.31
C SER A 184 9.28 42.51 -54.94
N ASN A 185 9.90 41.56 -54.22
CA ASN A 185 11.08 40.82 -54.67
C ASN A 185 10.76 39.42 -55.24
N ASN A 186 9.50 38.99 -55.22
CA ASN A 186 9.13 37.58 -55.38
C ASN A 186 8.10 37.33 -56.50
N ILE A 187 7.60 38.36 -57.19
CA ILE A 187 6.67 38.19 -58.32
C ILE A 187 7.44 37.89 -59.61
N PRO A 188 7.07 36.85 -60.38
CA PRO A 188 7.68 36.58 -61.68
C PRO A 188 7.63 37.79 -62.62
N LEU A 189 8.75 38.07 -63.30
CA LEU A 189 8.93 39.21 -64.21
C LEU A 189 7.78 39.41 -65.22
N GLN A 190 7.18 38.33 -65.71
CA GLN A 190 6.05 38.36 -66.64
C GLN A 190 4.78 39.05 -66.08
N TYR A 191 4.63 39.15 -64.76
CA TYR A 191 3.53 39.84 -64.07
C TYR A 191 3.96 41.18 -63.44
N SER A 192 5.25 41.51 -63.45
CA SER A 192 5.73 42.84 -63.02
C SER A 192 5.13 44.00 -63.84
N MET A 193 4.71 43.67 -65.08
CA MET A 193 4.02 44.53 -66.05
C MET A 193 2.51 44.65 -65.80
N SER A 194 1.92 43.84 -64.91
CA SER A 194 0.48 43.85 -64.58
C SER A 194 0.15 45.00 -63.63
N THR A 195 0.21 46.25 -64.11
CA THR A 195 0.02 47.46 -63.30
C THR A 195 -1.42 48.00 -63.29
N TYR A 196 -2.32 47.41 -64.07
CA TYR A 196 -3.71 47.87 -64.18
C TYR A 196 -4.67 47.04 -63.32
N PRO A 197 -5.73 47.63 -62.74
CA PRO A 197 -6.66 46.95 -61.81
C PRO A 197 -7.21 45.60 -62.32
N GLY A 198 -7.51 45.48 -63.61
CA GLY A 198 -7.99 44.22 -64.20
C GLY A 198 -6.95 43.09 -64.19
N GLY A 199 -5.66 43.41 -64.34
CA GLY A 199 -4.58 42.42 -64.26
C GLY A 199 -4.28 41.99 -62.82
N LEU A 200 -4.41 42.92 -61.87
CA LEU A 200 -4.27 42.67 -60.44
C LEU A 200 -5.38 41.75 -59.91
N ASN A 201 -6.65 42.00 -60.26
CA ASN A 201 -7.76 41.14 -59.86
C ASN A 201 -7.62 39.74 -60.45
N LYS A 202 -7.23 39.63 -61.72
CA LYS A 202 -6.97 38.32 -62.34
C LYS A 202 -5.85 37.55 -61.65
N MET A 203 -4.79 38.23 -61.22
CA MET A 203 -3.69 37.63 -60.46
C MET A 203 -4.15 37.14 -59.07
N LEU A 204 -4.99 37.93 -58.41
CA LEU A 204 -5.59 37.59 -57.11
C LEU A 204 -6.51 36.37 -57.21
N GLU A 205 -7.40 36.33 -58.21
CA GLU A 205 -8.43 35.31 -58.37
C GLU A 205 -7.90 33.98 -58.93
N GLU A 206 -6.96 34.02 -59.88
CA GLU A 206 -6.57 32.81 -60.63
C GLU A 206 -5.29 32.14 -60.13
N ALA A 207 -4.48 32.83 -59.31
CA ALA A 207 -3.10 32.40 -59.11
C ALA A 207 -2.51 32.63 -57.72
N LEU A 208 -3.10 33.43 -56.84
CA LEU A 208 -2.56 33.59 -55.49
C LEU A 208 -3.29 32.68 -54.51
N THR A 209 -2.54 31.94 -53.70
CA THR A 209 -3.07 31.16 -52.59
C THR A 209 -2.25 31.42 -51.34
N ILE A 210 -2.90 31.29 -50.18
CA ILE A 210 -2.28 31.47 -48.87
C ILE A 210 -2.40 30.15 -48.14
N GLU A 211 -1.27 29.60 -47.74
CA GLU A 211 -1.19 28.37 -46.98
C GLU A 211 -0.91 28.71 -45.51
N VAL A 212 -1.61 28.01 -44.62
CA VAL A 212 -1.34 28.05 -43.19
C VAL A 212 -0.40 26.90 -42.87
N ASP A 213 0.87 27.22 -42.66
CA ASP A 213 1.92 26.21 -42.44
C ASP A 213 1.92 25.71 -40.99
N SER A 214 1.63 26.59 -40.03
CA SER A 214 1.58 26.26 -38.61
C SER A 214 0.76 27.28 -37.80
N VAL A 215 0.18 26.82 -36.70
CA VAL A 215 -0.62 27.61 -35.77
C VAL A 215 0.07 27.69 -34.40
N MET A 216 0.18 28.90 -33.87
CA MET A 216 0.65 29.14 -32.51
C MET A 216 -0.56 29.31 -31.59
N SER A 217 -0.80 28.35 -30.71
CA SER A 217 -1.87 28.36 -29.72
C SER A 217 -1.43 27.68 -28.42
N MET A 218 -2.13 27.96 -27.32
CA MET A 218 -2.05 27.16 -26.11
C MET A 218 -2.83 25.84 -26.22
N PHE A 219 -3.72 25.71 -27.21
CA PHE A 219 -4.56 24.54 -27.45
C PHE A 219 -5.31 24.05 -26.21
N SER A 220 -5.75 24.97 -25.36
CA SER A 220 -6.37 24.65 -24.06
C SER A 220 -7.64 23.81 -24.20
N SER A 221 -8.44 24.06 -25.22
CA SER A 221 -9.66 23.31 -25.52
C SER A 221 -9.33 21.97 -26.17
N SER A 222 -8.42 21.96 -27.16
CA SER A 222 -7.99 20.71 -27.82
C SER A 222 -7.22 19.75 -26.90
N THR A 223 -6.64 20.23 -25.81
CA THR A 223 -5.92 19.39 -24.84
C THR A 223 -6.64 19.17 -23.51
N SER A 224 -7.83 19.75 -23.32
CA SER A 224 -8.54 19.72 -22.04
C SER A 224 -8.75 18.30 -21.52
N ASP A 225 -9.19 17.38 -22.37
CA ASP A 225 -9.45 15.99 -21.98
C ASP A 225 -8.19 15.27 -21.52
N CYS A 226 -7.06 15.55 -22.19
CA CYS A 226 -5.77 14.98 -21.85
C CYS A 226 -5.28 15.50 -20.50
N VAL A 227 -5.34 16.82 -20.30
CA VAL A 227 -4.95 17.48 -19.05
C VAL A 227 -5.82 17.02 -17.89
N ASN A 228 -7.15 16.99 -18.07
CA ASN A 228 -8.09 16.54 -17.05
C ASN A 228 -7.84 15.07 -16.65
N LYS A 229 -7.51 14.22 -17.62
CA LYS A 229 -7.17 12.81 -17.35
C LYS A 229 -5.87 12.68 -16.56
N THR A 230 -4.82 13.45 -16.89
CA THR A 230 -3.57 13.49 -16.13
C THR A 230 -3.81 13.90 -14.68
N VAL A 231 -4.50 15.03 -14.46
CA VAL A 231 -4.80 15.54 -13.11
C VAL A 231 -5.57 14.50 -12.27
N ARG A 232 -6.57 13.85 -12.86
CA ARG A 232 -7.31 12.79 -12.18
C ARG A 232 -6.41 11.60 -11.80
N LEU A 233 -5.57 11.13 -12.71
CA LEU A 233 -4.67 9.99 -12.46
C LEU A 233 -3.62 10.33 -11.40
N GLU A 234 -3.13 11.57 -11.34
CA GLU A 234 -2.22 12.05 -10.29
C GLU A 234 -2.91 12.04 -8.91
N GLN A 235 -4.15 12.54 -8.82
CA GLN A 235 -4.95 12.49 -7.60
C GLN A 235 -5.25 11.05 -7.15
N ASP A 236 -5.57 10.17 -8.10
CA ASP A 236 -5.81 8.75 -7.81
C ASP A 236 -4.53 8.06 -7.29
N LEU A 237 -3.35 8.40 -7.84
CA LEU A 237 -2.06 7.90 -7.35
C LEU A 237 -1.75 8.37 -5.93
N GLU A 238 -1.93 9.66 -5.65
CA GLU A 238 -1.70 10.24 -4.32
C GLU A 238 -2.63 9.57 -3.29
N THR A 239 -3.92 9.45 -3.62
CA THR A 239 -4.93 8.83 -2.74
C THR A 239 -4.57 7.38 -2.41
N ILE A 240 -4.17 6.58 -3.41
CA ILE A 240 -3.77 5.19 -3.17
C ILE A 240 -2.44 5.11 -2.42
N GLY A 241 -1.48 6.00 -2.70
CA GLY A 241 -0.22 6.10 -1.98
C GLY A 241 -0.45 6.32 -0.48
N ILE A 242 -1.25 7.34 -0.12
CA ILE A 242 -1.64 7.61 1.26
C ILE A 242 -2.34 6.40 1.88
N THR A 243 -3.25 5.75 1.13
CA THR A 243 -3.96 4.56 1.62
C THR A 243 -2.99 3.41 1.96
N ILE A 244 -1.99 3.16 1.10
CA ILE A 244 -0.97 2.13 1.32
C ILE A 244 -0.17 2.43 2.60
N ASP A 245 0.25 3.68 2.78
CA ASP A 245 1.04 4.10 3.94
C ASP A 245 0.23 3.93 5.24
N VAL A 246 -1.00 4.44 5.26
CA VAL A 246 -1.91 4.32 6.43
C VAL A 246 -2.17 2.85 6.78
N TYR A 247 -2.47 2.01 5.80
CA TYR A 247 -2.68 0.58 6.04
C TYR A 247 -1.43 -0.12 6.57
N SER A 248 -0.26 0.26 6.06
CA SER A 248 1.02 -0.33 6.48
C SER A 248 1.40 0.08 7.91
N GLU A 249 1.19 1.35 8.26
CA GLU A 249 1.43 1.87 9.61
C GLU A 249 0.48 1.25 10.65
N GLN A 250 -0.81 1.16 10.32
CA GLN A 250 -1.84 0.65 11.22
C GLN A 250 -1.83 -0.88 11.35
N ALA A 251 -1.22 -1.61 10.42
CA ALA A 251 -1.21 -3.08 10.44
C ALA A 251 -0.63 -3.64 11.75
N ALA A 252 0.46 -3.06 12.25
CA ALA A 252 1.11 -3.53 13.47
C ALA A 252 0.24 -3.31 14.72
N GLU A 253 -0.39 -2.15 14.83
CA GLU A 253 -1.29 -1.81 15.93
C GLU A 253 -2.56 -2.66 15.89
N TYR A 254 -3.20 -2.79 14.73
CA TYR A 254 -4.35 -3.64 14.53
C TYR A 254 -4.06 -5.10 14.91
N LEU A 255 -2.91 -5.65 14.51
CA LEU A 255 -2.53 -7.02 14.87
C LEU A 255 -2.26 -7.18 16.37
N ASP A 256 -1.65 -6.18 17.02
CA ASP A 256 -1.43 -6.19 18.48
C ASP A 256 -2.77 -6.17 19.24
N ASP A 257 -3.66 -5.26 18.88
CA ASP A 257 -4.92 -5.02 19.59
C ASP A 257 -6.00 -6.05 19.27
N ALA A 258 -6.15 -6.45 18.02
CA ALA A 258 -7.19 -7.38 17.61
C ALA A 258 -6.79 -8.86 17.83
N ILE A 259 -5.50 -9.16 18.00
CA ILE A 259 -5.02 -10.55 18.06
C ILE A 259 -4.12 -10.81 19.26
N ILE A 260 -2.97 -10.15 19.37
CA ILE A 260 -1.97 -10.50 20.39
C ILE A 260 -2.53 -10.31 21.81
N LYS A 261 -3.11 -9.13 22.10
CA LYS A 261 -3.69 -8.83 23.42
C LYS A 261 -4.87 -9.74 23.77
N PRO A 262 -5.89 -9.95 22.91
CA PRO A 262 -7.00 -10.86 23.19
C PRO A 262 -6.56 -12.31 23.46
N VAL A 263 -5.61 -12.83 22.67
CA VAL A 263 -5.12 -14.20 22.84
C VAL A 263 -4.42 -14.35 24.17
N ASN A 264 -3.49 -13.43 24.49
CA ASN A 264 -2.80 -13.47 25.78
C ASN A 264 -3.78 -13.34 26.95
N ARG A 265 -4.85 -12.55 26.80
CA ARG A 265 -5.92 -12.46 27.80
C ARG A 265 -6.66 -13.78 27.99
N ILE A 266 -6.99 -14.50 26.91
CA ILE A 266 -7.63 -15.83 26.99
C ILE A 266 -6.68 -16.82 27.68
N LEU A 267 -5.39 -16.81 27.35
CA LEU A 267 -4.40 -17.68 27.99
C LEU A 267 -4.29 -17.40 29.49
N GLN A 268 -4.21 -16.13 29.89
CA GLN A 268 -4.19 -15.73 31.29
C GLN A 268 -5.46 -16.17 32.03
N GLU A 269 -6.63 -16.07 31.40
CA GLU A 269 -7.89 -16.47 32.01
C GLU A 269 -7.99 -18.00 32.19
N ASN A 270 -7.43 -18.79 31.26
CA ASN A 270 -7.32 -20.23 31.45
C ASN A 270 -6.34 -20.58 32.58
N LEU A 271 -5.21 -19.90 32.67
CA LEU A 271 -4.24 -20.10 33.75
C LEU A 271 -4.79 -19.73 35.13
N ARG A 272 -5.73 -18.77 35.22
CA ARG A 272 -6.41 -18.47 36.49
C ARG A 272 -7.19 -19.64 37.06
N ARG A 273 -7.68 -20.54 36.20
CA ARG A 273 -8.48 -21.72 36.56
C ARG A 273 -7.65 -22.95 36.92
N VAL A 274 -6.34 -22.89 36.68
CA VAL A 274 -5.42 -23.98 37.03
C VAL A 274 -5.40 -24.15 38.54
N GLU A 275 -5.52 -25.42 38.96
CA GLU A 275 -5.59 -25.81 40.36
C GLU A 275 -4.26 -25.53 41.07
N HIS A 276 -3.16 -25.97 40.49
CA HIS A 276 -1.83 -25.86 41.08
C HIS A 276 -1.09 -24.62 40.56
N LYS A 277 -1.17 -23.53 41.33
CA LYS A 277 -0.49 -22.26 41.01
C LYS A 277 0.18 -21.64 42.23
N SER A 278 1.25 -20.90 41.99
CA SER A 278 1.99 -20.17 43.01
C SER A 278 2.63 -18.91 42.43
N ILE A 279 2.92 -17.94 43.30
CA ILE A 279 3.56 -16.67 42.96
C ILE A 279 4.69 -16.44 43.95
N THR A 280 5.90 -16.12 43.47
CA THR A 280 7.04 -15.79 44.34
C THR A 280 7.80 -14.55 43.87
N THR A 281 8.45 -13.88 44.82
CA THR A 281 9.35 -12.74 44.61
C THR A 281 10.73 -12.96 45.25
N VAL A 282 10.93 -14.08 45.96
CA VAL A 282 12.13 -14.38 46.77
C VAL A 282 12.71 -15.73 46.31
N LYS A 283 13.96 -16.04 46.68
CA LYS A 283 14.58 -17.37 46.51
C LYS A 283 13.73 -18.43 47.21
N ASP A 284 12.82 -19.05 46.49
CA ASP A 284 12.00 -20.12 47.04
C ASP A 284 12.09 -21.39 46.21
N THR A 285 12.15 -22.50 46.94
CA THR A 285 11.72 -23.79 46.41
C THR A 285 10.21 -23.86 46.62
N ILE A 286 9.45 -23.87 45.53
CA ILE A 286 7.99 -24.02 45.58
C ILE A 286 7.65 -25.50 45.54
N ILE A 287 6.83 -25.98 46.46
CA ILE A 287 6.43 -27.39 46.51
C ILE A 287 4.94 -27.49 46.18
N PHE A 288 4.62 -28.17 45.08
CA PHE A 288 3.27 -28.65 44.80
C PHE A 288 3.10 -30.04 45.42
N LYS A 289 2.05 -30.23 46.20
CA LYS A 289 1.75 -31.46 46.95
C LYS A 289 0.40 -32.04 46.53
N GLU A 290 0.06 -33.21 47.06
CA GLU A 290 -1.20 -33.91 46.82
C GLU A 290 -1.48 -34.20 45.32
N LEU A 291 -0.41 -34.43 44.55
CA LEU A 291 -0.49 -34.67 43.12
C LEU A 291 -0.90 -36.12 42.82
N THR A 292 -1.39 -36.37 41.61
CA THR A 292 -1.60 -37.73 41.10
C THR A 292 -0.40 -38.19 40.26
N ARG A 293 -0.22 -39.50 40.08
CA ARG A 293 0.83 -40.00 39.18
C ARG A 293 0.46 -39.66 37.74
N GLY A 294 1.39 -39.05 37.02
CA GLY A 294 1.19 -38.68 35.63
C GLY A 294 2.28 -37.75 35.09
N GLY A 295 2.12 -37.35 33.84
CA GLY A 295 2.90 -36.27 33.25
C GLY A 295 2.27 -34.92 33.58
N TYR A 296 3.07 -33.90 33.82
CA TYR A 296 2.66 -32.52 34.05
C TYR A 296 3.52 -31.59 33.21
N HIS A 297 3.07 -30.35 33.03
CA HIS A 297 3.85 -29.28 32.42
C HIS A 297 3.97 -28.11 33.39
N LEU A 298 5.20 -27.78 33.77
CA LEU A 298 5.50 -26.61 34.57
C LEU A 298 5.63 -25.39 33.65
N LEU A 299 4.72 -24.43 33.82
CA LEU A 299 4.81 -23.12 33.20
C LEU A 299 5.34 -22.11 34.23
N VAL A 300 6.38 -21.37 33.85
CA VAL A 300 6.94 -20.30 34.66
C VAL A 300 7.08 -19.04 33.83
N TYR A 301 6.60 -17.90 34.32
CA TYR A 301 6.87 -16.61 33.71
C TYR A 301 6.83 -15.44 34.69
N SER A 302 7.48 -14.33 34.35
CA SER A 302 7.42 -13.06 35.10
C SER A 302 6.95 -11.87 34.27
N ASP A 303 7.17 -11.91 32.97
CA ASP A 303 6.64 -10.96 32.00
C ASP A 303 6.10 -11.71 30.78
N ILE A 304 4.83 -11.45 30.46
CA ILE A 304 4.17 -12.00 29.27
C ILE A 304 4.72 -11.41 27.98
N LYS A 305 5.36 -10.23 28.04
CA LYS A 305 5.89 -9.50 26.90
C LYS A 305 7.34 -9.84 26.57
N ALA A 306 8.05 -10.59 27.43
CA ALA A 306 9.45 -10.92 27.21
C ALA A 306 9.65 -12.42 26.94
N ASP A 307 10.38 -12.75 25.89
CA ASP A 307 10.68 -14.14 25.51
C ASP A 307 11.60 -14.82 26.53
N SER A 308 12.56 -14.06 27.07
CA SER A 308 13.63 -14.57 27.93
C SER A 308 13.16 -15.01 29.32
N THR A 309 11.90 -14.75 29.64
CA THR A 309 11.35 -14.82 30.99
C THR A 309 10.25 -15.87 31.10
N GLN A 310 10.04 -16.68 30.06
CA GLN A 310 8.98 -17.71 29.99
C GLN A 310 9.59 -19.09 29.82
N TYR A 311 9.06 -20.09 30.54
CA TYR A 311 9.54 -21.46 30.52
C TYR A 311 8.37 -22.44 30.51
N VAL A 312 8.47 -23.47 29.69
CA VAL A 312 7.53 -24.59 29.65
C VAL A 312 8.36 -25.86 29.77
N ILE A 313 8.24 -26.56 30.90
CA ILE A 313 9.09 -27.69 31.27
C ILE A 313 8.22 -28.92 31.52
N PRO A 314 8.42 -30.05 30.81
CA PRO A 314 7.71 -31.29 31.12
C PRO A 314 8.22 -31.87 32.46
N VAL A 315 7.29 -32.39 33.26
CA VAL A 315 7.55 -33.02 34.56
C VAL A 315 6.90 -34.39 34.56
N ASP A 316 7.69 -35.44 34.84
CA ASP A 316 7.20 -36.81 34.85
C ASP A 316 7.16 -37.36 36.29
N LEU A 317 5.94 -37.68 36.77
CA LEU A 317 5.67 -38.30 38.07
C LEU A 317 5.12 -39.72 37.91
N THR A 318 5.28 -40.36 36.76
CA THR A 318 4.75 -41.71 36.50
C THR A 318 5.40 -42.78 37.40
N GLN A 319 6.71 -42.66 37.65
CA GLN A 319 7.49 -43.64 38.42
C GLN A 319 8.00 -43.12 39.76
N ALA A 320 8.06 -41.80 39.96
CA ALA A 320 8.62 -41.18 41.16
C ALA A 320 7.51 -40.51 42.00
N ASN A 321 7.56 -40.69 43.32
CA ASN A 321 6.67 -39.97 44.24
C ASN A 321 7.12 -38.51 44.43
N GLN A 322 8.36 -38.17 44.08
CA GLN A 322 8.89 -36.81 44.22
C GLN A 322 9.74 -36.46 43.01
N ALA A 323 9.52 -35.27 42.45
CA ALA A 323 10.39 -34.69 41.42
C ALA A 323 10.91 -33.33 41.85
N THR A 324 12.12 -32.98 41.41
CA THR A 324 12.70 -31.65 41.62
C THR A 324 13.07 -31.03 40.26
N VAL A 325 12.49 -29.88 39.95
CA VAL A 325 12.73 -29.13 38.71
C VAL A 325 13.52 -27.87 39.04
N ASN A 326 14.74 -27.75 38.52
CA ASN A 326 15.52 -26.52 38.61
C ASN A 326 15.43 -25.74 37.29
N ILE A 327 14.69 -24.63 37.30
CA ILE A 327 14.41 -23.82 36.09
C ILE A 327 15.70 -23.31 35.44
N GLY A 328 16.75 -23.07 36.23
CA GLY A 328 18.04 -22.57 35.73
C GLY A 328 18.74 -23.50 34.74
N LYS A 329 18.35 -24.78 34.71
CA LYS A 329 18.88 -25.77 33.77
C LYS A 329 18.16 -25.79 32.43
N TYR A 330 17.09 -25.00 32.27
CA TYR A 330 16.27 -24.98 31.07
C TYR A 330 16.44 -23.67 30.29
N SER A 331 16.31 -23.77 28.97
CA SER A 331 16.22 -22.60 28.10
C SER A 331 14.80 -22.02 28.13
N PRO A 332 14.65 -20.69 28.00
CA PRO A 332 13.34 -20.08 27.85
C PRO A 332 12.56 -20.68 26.67
N ASN A 333 11.26 -20.88 26.85
CA ASN A 333 10.33 -21.33 25.83
C ASN A 333 9.05 -20.50 25.90
N LEU A 334 8.69 -19.91 24.77
CA LEU A 334 7.61 -18.93 24.70
C LEU A 334 6.25 -19.58 24.92
N PHE A 335 5.49 -19.06 25.88
CA PHE A 335 4.13 -19.50 26.13
C PHE A 335 3.10 -18.50 25.59
N PHE A 336 3.26 -17.21 25.91
CA PHE A 336 2.40 -16.11 25.43
C PHE A 336 2.86 -15.60 24.06
N LEU A 337 1.96 -14.98 23.31
CA LEU A 337 2.32 -14.31 22.06
C LEU A 337 3.15 -13.05 22.37
N ASN A 338 4.35 -12.97 21.83
CA ASN A 338 5.22 -11.80 21.97
C ASN A 338 4.98 -10.80 20.83
N LYS A 339 4.65 -9.55 21.17
CA LYS A 339 4.44 -8.46 20.22
C LYS A 339 5.65 -8.27 19.30
N ASP A 340 6.82 -7.98 19.84
CA ASP A 340 8.02 -7.63 19.08
C ASP A 340 8.44 -8.76 18.12
N ARG A 341 8.37 -10.01 18.56
CA ARG A 341 8.71 -11.17 17.71
C ARG A 341 7.70 -11.40 16.59
N PHE A 342 6.42 -11.09 16.83
CA PHE A 342 5.36 -11.21 15.83
C PHE A 342 5.39 -10.03 14.85
N LEU A 343 5.58 -8.81 15.35
CA LEU A 343 5.71 -7.60 14.53
C LEU A 343 7.01 -7.59 13.71
N ALA A 344 8.12 -8.14 14.20
CA ALA A 344 9.35 -8.25 13.41
C ALA A 344 9.19 -9.10 12.13
N ARG A 345 8.11 -9.89 12.03
CA ARG A 345 7.81 -10.68 10.83
C ARG A 345 7.02 -9.91 9.78
N ILE A 346 6.30 -8.87 10.17
CA ILE A 346 5.46 -8.01 9.30
C ILE A 346 6.25 -7.52 8.08
N PRO A 347 7.44 -6.90 8.21
CA PRO A 347 8.18 -6.39 7.05
C PRO A 347 8.51 -7.47 6.00
N ARG A 348 8.67 -8.73 6.40
CA ARG A 348 8.96 -9.85 5.46
C ARG A 348 7.77 -10.19 4.57
N PHE A 349 6.56 -9.84 4.98
CA PHE A 349 5.34 -10.08 4.19
C PHE A 349 4.96 -8.90 3.30
N PHE A 350 5.48 -7.70 3.58
CA PHE A 350 5.20 -6.49 2.79
C PHE A 350 6.26 -6.19 1.72
N ASN A 351 7.49 -6.69 1.91
CA ASN A 351 8.61 -6.49 0.98
C ASN A 351 8.82 -7.64 -0.02
N GLN A 352 7.88 -8.60 -0.10
CA GLN A 352 7.80 -9.64 -1.13
C GLN A 352 6.66 -9.31 -2.08
#